data_AF-A0A608E6Z4-F1
#
_entry.id   AF-A0A608E6Z4-F1
#
_cell.length_a   1.000
_cell.length_b   1.000
_cell.length_c   1.000
_cell.angle_alpha   90.00
_cell.angle_beta   90.00
_cell.angle_gamma   90.00
#
_symmetry.space_group_name_H-M   'P 1'
#
loop_
_entity.id
_entity.type
_entity.pdbx_description
1 polymer ?
#
loop_
_entity_poly.entity_id
_entity_poly.type
_entity_poly.pdbx_seq_one_letter_code
_entity_poly.pdbx_strand_id
1 'polypeptide(L)'
;KRLFEEGYLAARSGHSRGSTLDLTIVPLDSKIPIYHPGRPLVNCTAPAAQRSPDNSLDFGTGFDCFSPLSHPDNVMLTAQQRANRLLLQTLMRDAGFTPLDTEWWHFSLTHEPYPNTWFDFPVKQRP
;
A
#
# COMPACT_ATOMS: atom_id res chain seq x y z
N LYS A 1 15.23 11.62 -8.51
CA LYS A 1 14.90 10.19 -8.70
C LYS A 1 13.91 10.06 -9.84
N ARG A 2 13.95 8.99 -10.63
CA ARG A 2 13.16 8.83 -11.86
C ARG A 2 12.03 7.83 -11.59
N LEU A 3 11.01 8.28 -10.86
CA LEU A 3 9.97 7.42 -10.27
C LEU A 3 9.17 6.58 -11.29
N PHE A 4 8.99 7.07 -12.53
CA PHE A 4 8.39 6.29 -13.62
C PHE A 4 9.29 5.14 -14.06
N GLU A 5 10.59 5.39 -14.20
CA GLU A 5 11.57 4.35 -14.56
C GLU A 5 11.75 3.32 -13.44
N GLU A 6 11.58 3.77 -12.20
CA GLU A 6 11.64 2.94 -10.99
C GLU A 6 10.33 2.16 -10.72
N GLY A 7 9.28 2.37 -11.52
CA GLY A 7 8.02 1.61 -11.43
C GLY A 7 7.07 2.03 -10.29
N TYR A 8 7.33 3.17 -9.64
CA TYR A 8 6.44 3.73 -8.61
C TYR A 8 5.33 4.62 -9.17
N LEU A 9 5.50 5.12 -10.39
CA LEU A 9 4.49 5.89 -11.10
C LEU A 9 4.16 5.22 -12.42
N ALA A 10 2.87 5.19 -12.75
CA ALA A 10 2.37 4.67 -14.02
C ALA A 10 1.67 5.78 -14.80
N ALA A 11 1.97 5.89 -16.10
CA ALA A 11 1.24 6.79 -17.01
C ALA A 11 -0.23 6.37 -17.15
N ARG A 12 -0.52 5.09 -16.89
CA ARG A 12 -1.85 4.48 -16.83
C ARG A 12 -1.92 3.57 -15.61
N SER A 13 -2.57 4.03 -14.54
CA SER A 13 -2.68 3.28 -13.28
C SER A 13 -3.73 2.17 -13.37
N GLY A 14 -3.46 1.03 -12.70
CA GLY A 14 -4.45 -0.04 -12.50
C GLY A 14 -5.65 0.41 -11.67
N HIS A 15 -5.49 1.42 -10.80
CA HIS A 15 -6.58 2.01 -10.02
C HIS A 15 -7.69 2.59 -10.91
N SER A 16 -7.32 3.25 -12.01
CA SER A 16 -8.28 3.79 -12.98
C SER A 16 -9.09 2.71 -13.70
N ARG A 17 -8.72 1.43 -13.60
CA ARG A 17 -9.49 0.30 -14.14
C ARG A 17 -10.51 -0.25 -13.14
N GLY A 18 -10.54 0.26 -11.91
CA GLY A 18 -11.54 -0.06 -10.90
C GLY A 18 -11.39 -1.45 -10.26
N SER A 19 -10.23 -2.07 -10.34
CA SER A 19 -9.97 -3.41 -9.78
C SER A 19 -8.61 -3.54 -9.10
N THR A 20 -8.08 -2.40 -8.64
CA THR A 20 -6.83 -2.31 -7.89
C THR A 20 -7.11 -1.65 -6.56
N LEU A 21 -6.45 -2.12 -5.51
CA LEU A 21 -6.63 -1.68 -4.13
C LEU A 21 -5.26 -1.47 -3.50
N ASP A 22 -5.17 -0.42 -2.69
CA ASP A 22 -4.06 -0.21 -1.77
C ASP A 22 -4.59 -0.36 -0.35
N LEU A 23 -4.02 -1.27 0.45
CA LEU A 23 -4.53 -1.57 1.79
C LEU A 23 -3.46 -2.01 2.79
N THR A 24 -3.89 -2.05 4.05
CA THR A 24 -3.10 -2.43 5.23
C THR A 24 -3.92 -3.38 6.12
N ILE A 25 -3.28 -3.94 7.15
CA ILE A 25 -3.93 -4.71 8.20
C ILE A 25 -3.90 -3.89 9.49
N VAL A 26 -5.07 -3.73 10.11
CA VAL A 26 -5.24 -3.15 11.43
C VAL A 26 -5.78 -4.20 12.41
N PRO A 27 -5.32 -4.24 13.66
CA PRO A 27 -5.94 -5.07 14.69
C PRO A 27 -7.39 -4.65 14.93
N LEU A 28 -8.31 -5.61 15.13
CA LEU A 28 -9.75 -5.34 15.30
C LEU A 28 -10.06 -4.39 16.47
N ASP A 29 -9.34 -4.51 17.58
CA ASP A 29 -9.53 -3.66 18.77
C ASP A 29 -8.62 -2.42 18.77
N SER A 30 -7.98 -2.10 17.63
CA SER A 30 -7.14 -0.91 17.51
C SER A 30 -7.97 0.37 17.48
N LYS A 31 -7.37 1.46 17.96
CA LYS A 31 -8.00 2.80 17.94
C LYS A 31 -7.43 3.58 16.78
N ILE A 32 -8.31 4.21 15.99
CA ILE A 32 -7.89 5.15 14.95
C ILE A 32 -7.17 6.32 15.62
N PRO A 33 -5.91 6.62 15.25
CA PRO A 33 -5.16 7.71 15.84
C PRO A 33 -5.78 9.07 15.49
N ILE A 34 -5.67 10.03 16.40
CA ILE A 34 -6.10 11.40 16.15
C ILE A 34 -5.10 12.04 15.17
N TYR A 35 -5.62 12.57 14.06
CA TYR A 35 -4.81 13.34 13.13
C TYR A 35 -4.43 14.69 13.74
N HIS A 36 -3.13 15.02 13.68
CA HIS A 36 -2.59 16.28 14.18
C HIS A 36 -1.98 17.08 13.01
N PRO A 37 -2.65 18.12 12.51
CA PRO A 37 -2.21 18.88 11.34
C PRO A 37 -0.82 19.53 11.48
N GLY A 38 -0.36 19.77 12.71
CA GLY A 38 0.95 20.37 13.00
C GLY A 38 2.08 19.37 13.24
N ARG A 39 1.85 18.06 13.09
CA ARG A 39 2.89 17.05 13.30
C ARG A 39 3.93 17.15 12.16
N PRO A 40 5.24 17.24 12.48
CA PRO A 40 6.28 17.24 11.45
C PRO A 40 6.22 15.96 10.60
N LEU A 41 6.33 16.13 9.28
CA LEU A 41 6.51 15.00 8.38
C LEU A 41 7.91 14.44 8.54
N VAL A 42 8.01 13.11 8.65
CA VAL A 42 9.28 12.38 8.70
C VAL A 42 9.43 11.53 7.45
N ASN A 43 10.64 11.02 7.20
CA ASN A 43 10.86 10.10 6.09
C ASN A 43 9.95 8.86 6.23
N CYS A 44 9.33 8.42 5.13
CA CYS A 44 8.47 7.24 5.12
C CYS A 44 9.21 5.93 5.50
N THR A 45 10.55 5.91 5.42
CA THR A 45 11.39 4.80 5.90
C THR A 45 11.81 4.93 7.35
N ALA A 46 11.40 5.99 8.06
CA ALA A 46 11.68 6.15 9.48
C ALA A 46 10.97 5.05 10.30
N PRO A 47 11.47 4.73 11.52
CA PRO A 47 10.82 3.78 12.42
C PRO A 47 9.35 4.11 12.63
N ALA A 48 8.50 3.09 12.76
CA ALA A 48 7.05 3.24 12.87
C ALA A 48 6.61 4.24 13.95
N ALA A 49 7.28 4.26 15.11
CA ALA A 49 6.98 5.19 16.21
C ALA A 49 7.16 6.68 15.85
N GLN A 50 7.98 7.00 14.83
CA GLN A 50 8.23 8.36 14.38
C GLN A 50 7.22 8.80 13.32
N ARG A 51 6.79 7.88 12.45
CA ARG A 51 5.83 8.14 11.37
C ARG A 51 4.48 8.62 11.91
N SER A 52 3.68 9.25 11.03
CA SER A 52 2.28 9.53 11.34
C SER A 52 1.56 8.22 11.65
N PRO A 53 0.87 8.11 12.79
CA PRO A 53 0.24 6.87 13.22
C PRO A 53 -1.02 6.61 12.41
N ASP A 54 -1.21 5.38 11.96
CA ASP A 54 -2.29 4.92 11.08
C ASP A 54 -2.91 3.59 11.56
N ASN A 55 -2.70 3.24 12.84
CA ASN A 55 -3.08 1.98 13.52
C ASN A 55 -2.78 0.66 12.78
N SER A 56 -1.94 0.72 11.75
CA SER A 56 -1.53 -0.44 10.98
C SER A 56 -0.53 -1.29 11.76
N LEU A 57 -0.46 -2.57 11.40
CA LEU A 57 0.75 -3.35 11.67
C LEU A 57 1.97 -2.65 11.05
N ASP A 58 3.16 -2.83 11.60
CA ASP A 58 4.37 -2.24 11.00
C ASP A 58 4.82 -3.07 9.79
N PHE A 59 4.68 -2.51 8.59
CA PHE A 59 5.15 -3.09 7.33
C PHE A 59 6.54 -2.59 6.93
N GLY A 60 7.24 -1.83 7.79
CA GLY A 60 8.63 -1.40 7.58
C GLY A 60 8.79 -0.06 6.86
N THR A 61 7.81 0.35 6.06
CA THR A 61 7.70 1.73 5.53
C THR A 61 6.32 2.28 5.82
N GLY A 62 6.15 3.61 5.72
CA GLY A 62 4.84 4.19 5.57
C GLY A 62 4.19 3.79 4.24
N PHE A 63 2.90 4.01 4.14
CA PHE A 63 2.13 3.94 2.89
C PHE A 63 2.66 4.98 1.88
N ASP A 64 2.52 4.73 0.57
CA ASP A 64 3.05 5.57 -0.52
C ASP A 64 4.55 5.89 -0.42
N CYS A 65 5.33 4.98 0.16
CA CYS A 65 6.78 5.15 0.28
C CYS A 65 7.51 4.64 -0.96
N PHE A 66 7.84 5.52 -1.90
CA PHE A 66 8.59 5.17 -3.12
C PHE A 66 10.09 4.96 -2.88
N SER A 67 10.40 3.81 -2.27
CA SER A 67 11.74 3.41 -1.85
C SER A 67 11.92 1.92 -2.06
N PRO A 68 13.12 1.41 -2.37
CA PRO A 68 13.34 -0.05 -2.46
C PRO A 68 12.89 -0.82 -1.21
N LEU A 69 12.84 -0.16 -0.04
CA LEU A 69 12.30 -0.74 1.20
C LEU A 69 10.79 -1.07 1.13
N SER A 70 10.01 -0.47 0.23
CA SER A 70 8.59 -0.79 0.05
C SER A 70 8.34 -2.06 -0.76
N HIS A 71 9.35 -2.59 -1.46
CA HIS A 71 9.20 -3.79 -2.29
C HIS A 71 8.80 -4.99 -1.41
N PRO A 72 7.74 -5.74 -1.74
CA PRO A 72 7.18 -6.76 -0.85
C PRO A 72 8.22 -7.75 -0.30
N ASP A 73 9.18 -8.15 -1.14
CA ASP A 73 10.20 -9.16 -0.82
C ASP A 73 11.51 -8.57 -0.28
N ASN A 74 11.51 -7.32 0.17
CA ASN A 74 12.72 -6.68 0.68
C ASN A 74 13.27 -7.38 1.93
N VAL A 75 14.50 -7.87 1.82
CA VAL A 75 15.16 -8.67 2.87
C VAL A 75 15.76 -7.85 4.02
N MET A 76 15.88 -6.53 3.87
CA MET A 76 16.47 -5.62 4.87
C MET A 76 15.53 -5.32 6.04
N LEU A 77 14.26 -5.74 5.94
CA LEU A 77 13.25 -5.54 6.95
C LEU A 77 13.38 -6.53 8.10
N THR A 78 12.81 -6.18 9.25
CA THR A 78 12.78 -7.07 10.41
C THR A 78 11.94 -8.32 10.12
N ALA A 79 12.16 -9.39 10.88
CA ALA A 79 11.37 -10.63 10.75
C ALA A 79 9.86 -10.36 10.89
N GLN A 80 9.45 -9.51 11.84
CA GLN A 80 8.04 -9.16 12.04
C GLN A 80 7.47 -8.37 10.86
N GLN A 81 8.21 -7.40 10.31
CA GLN A 81 7.76 -6.61 9.15
C GLN A 81 7.56 -7.51 7.92
N ARG A 82 8.49 -8.45 7.68
CA ARG A 82 8.35 -9.44 6.60
C ARG A 82 7.18 -10.40 6.84
N ALA A 83 6.97 -10.84 8.08
CA ALA A 83 5.82 -11.66 8.44
C ALA A 83 4.48 -10.94 8.19
N ASN A 84 4.40 -9.65 8.53
CA ASN A 84 3.20 -8.84 8.25
C ASN A 84 2.94 -8.72 6.75
N ARG A 85 3.97 -8.47 5.93
CA ARG A 85 3.85 -8.45 4.47
C ARG A 85 3.42 -9.80 3.90
N LEU A 86 4.00 -10.89 4.39
CA LEU A 86 3.63 -12.25 3.97
C LEU A 86 2.17 -12.56 4.31
N LEU A 87 1.70 -12.17 5.50
CA LEU A 87 0.30 -12.30 5.89
C LEU A 87 -0.62 -11.57 4.92
N LEU A 88 -0.37 -10.29 4.66
CA LEU A 88 -1.16 -9.48 3.73
C LEU A 88 -1.16 -10.09 2.32
N GLN A 89 0.01 -10.42 1.79
CA GLN A 89 0.10 -11.06 0.46
C GLN A 89 -0.66 -12.37 0.38
N THR A 90 -0.59 -13.21 1.42
CA THR A 90 -1.27 -14.50 1.45
C THR A 90 -2.78 -14.32 1.42
N LEU A 91 -3.32 -13.43 2.27
CA LEU A 91 -4.75 -13.11 2.31
C LEU A 91 -5.25 -12.55 0.98
N MET A 92 -4.49 -11.62 0.39
CA MET A 92 -4.88 -11.00 -0.88
C MET A 92 -4.83 -11.99 -2.05
N ARG A 93 -3.82 -12.87 -2.09
CA ARG A 93 -3.73 -13.95 -3.10
C ARG A 93 -4.88 -14.94 -2.98
N ASP A 94 -5.23 -15.35 -1.76
CA ASP A 94 -6.38 -16.22 -1.50
C ASP A 94 -7.69 -15.56 -1.96
N ALA A 95 -7.81 -14.25 -1.80
CA ALA A 95 -8.92 -13.44 -2.30
C ALA A 95 -8.87 -13.15 -3.83
N GLY A 96 -7.90 -13.71 -4.56
CA GLY A 96 -7.80 -13.59 -6.02
C GLY A 96 -7.03 -12.36 -6.53
N PHE A 97 -6.26 -11.68 -5.68
CA PHE A 97 -5.45 -10.52 -6.05
C PHE A 97 -3.97 -10.87 -6.24
N THR A 98 -3.29 -10.11 -7.10
CA THR A 98 -1.86 -10.19 -7.36
C THR A 98 -1.15 -8.94 -6.81
N PRO A 99 -0.05 -9.08 -6.04
CA PRO A 99 0.72 -7.95 -5.52
C PRO A 99 1.53 -7.23 -6.61
N LEU A 100 1.91 -5.98 -6.35
CA LEU A 100 2.91 -5.26 -7.13
C LEU A 100 4.31 -5.38 -6.50
N ASP A 101 5.33 -5.65 -7.32
CA ASP A 101 6.69 -5.91 -6.84
C ASP A 101 7.40 -4.70 -6.21
N THR A 102 6.88 -3.48 -6.41
CA THR A 102 7.45 -2.23 -5.89
C THR A 102 6.74 -1.73 -4.63
N GLU A 103 5.55 -2.23 -4.30
CA GLU A 103 4.66 -1.65 -3.29
C GLU A 103 3.96 -2.73 -2.45
N TRP A 104 4.32 -2.85 -1.16
CA TRP A 104 3.76 -3.89 -0.29
C TRP A 104 2.24 -3.79 -0.04
N TRP A 105 1.65 -2.62 -0.27
CA TRP A 105 0.24 -2.33 -0.04
C TRP A 105 -0.64 -2.53 -1.27
N HIS A 106 -0.05 -2.67 -2.47
CA HIS A 106 -0.73 -2.55 -3.75
C HIS A 106 -1.09 -3.91 -4.36
N PHE A 107 -2.35 -4.07 -4.74
CA PHE A 107 -2.89 -5.33 -5.26
C PHE A 107 -3.90 -5.10 -6.39
N SER A 108 -3.79 -5.85 -7.48
CA SER A 108 -4.76 -5.88 -8.58
C SER A 108 -5.51 -7.21 -8.63
N LEU A 109 -6.81 -7.18 -8.90
CA LEU A 109 -7.62 -8.38 -9.07
C LEU A 109 -7.14 -9.15 -10.31
N THR A 110 -6.83 -10.44 -10.16
CA THR A 110 -6.22 -11.24 -11.22
C THR A 110 -7.11 -11.38 -12.45
N HIS A 111 -8.43 -11.52 -12.25
CA HIS A 111 -9.43 -11.63 -13.31
C HIS A 111 -10.32 -10.37 -13.31
N GLU A 112 -9.70 -9.24 -13.62
CA GLU A 112 -10.38 -7.95 -13.62
C GLU A 112 -11.46 -7.82 -14.72
N PRO A 113 -12.62 -7.20 -14.42
CA PRO A 113 -13.71 -7.01 -15.38
C PRO A 113 -13.38 -5.99 -16.49
N TYR A 114 -12.45 -5.06 -16.25
CA TYR A 114 -12.18 -3.93 -17.13
C TYR A 114 -10.68 -3.74 -17.44
N PRO A 115 -10.01 -4.73 -18.05
CA PRO A 115 -8.55 -4.70 -18.23
C PRO A 115 -8.05 -3.61 -19.17
N ASN A 116 -8.91 -3.14 -20.08
CA ASN A 116 -8.57 -2.17 -21.12
C ASN A 116 -9.38 -0.86 -21.01
N THR A 117 -10.02 -0.61 -19.85
CA THR A 117 -10.83 0.60 -19.64
C THR A 117 -10.27 1.41 -18.49
N TRP A 118 -9.91 2.66 -18.76
CA TRP A 118 -9.48 3.63 -17.75
C TRP A 118 -10.62 4.61 -17.52
N PHE A 119 -11.28 4.49 -16.38
CA PHE A 119 -12.33 5.38 -15.96
C PHE A 119 -11.75 6.72 -15.50
N ASP A 120 -12.51 7.78 -15.78
CA ASP A 120 -12.20 9.17 -15.38
C ASP A 120 -13.46 9.87 -14.89
N PHE A 121 -14.25 9.17 -14.06
CA PHE A 121 -15.38 9.76 -13.37
C PHE A 121 -14.99 10.09 -11.91
N PRO A 122 -15.55 11.15 -11.31
CA PRO A 122 -15.25 11.47 -9.91
C PRO A 122 -15.72 10.38 -8.95
N VAL A 123 -14.88 10.03 -7.96
CA VAL A 123 -15.29 9.17 -6.84
C VAL A 123 -16.26 9.96 -5.96
N LYS A 124 -17.48 9.45 -5.82
CA LYS A 124 -18.55 10.05 -5.00
C LYS A 124 -19.07 9.01 -4.02
N GLN A 125 -19.46 9.46 -2.83
CA GLN A 125 -20.20 8.60 -1.90
C GLN A 125 -21.51 8.16 -2.56
N ARG A 126 -21.92 6.90 -2.32
CA ARG A 126 -23.24 6.46 -2.73
C ARG A 126 -24.29 7.29 -1.96
N PRO A 127 -25.37 7.74 -2.63
CA PRO A 127 -26.47 8.45 -1.97
C PRO A 127 -27.10 7.64 -0.85
#